data_AF-A0A266Q273-F1
#
_entry.id   AF-A0A266Q273-F1
#
_cell.length_a   1.000
_cell.length_b   1.000
_cell.length_c   1.000
_cell.angle_alpha   90.00
_cell.angle_beta   90.00
_cell.angle_gamma   90.00
#
_symmetry.space_group_name_H-M   'P 1'
#
loop_
_entity.id
_entity.type
_entity.pdbx_description
1 polymer ?
#
loop_
_entity_poly.entity_id
_entity_poly.type
_entity_poly.pdbx_seq_one_letter_code
_entity_poly.pdbx_strand_id
1 'polypeptide(L)'
;MRFSHLFRASLGVLLVTMCQFVRAEPMLNGVGVHQELGREVFIGALFSESLSNDPGTLLRNSQPMRMELKIVAPEGITARRFSRLWIEGLAVNSKADELMAQADNTVLFDNMFKGRLLKDDHVVIANTPVKVYPSRSTR
;
A
#
# COMPACT_ATOMS: atom_id res chain seq x y z
N MET A 1 42.05 -28.51 13.22
CA MET A 1 41.67 -28.01 11.88
C MET A 1 40.21 -28.27 11.48
N ARG A 2 39.51 -29.34 11.93
CA ARG A 2 38.10 -29.59 11.57
C ARG A 2 37.09 -28.56 12.12
N PHE A 3 37.34 -27.99 13.30
CA PHE A 3 36.46 -27.01 13.96
C PHE A 3 36.32 -25.68 13.17
N SER A 4 37.40 -25.21 12.54
CA SER A 4 37.37 -23.98 11.72
C SER A 4 36.60 -24.16 10.41
N HIS A 5 36.54 -25.37 9.85
CA HIS A 5 35.72 -25.66 8.67
C HIS A 5 34.24 -25.77 9.01
N LEU A 6 33.91 -26.38 10.16
CA LEU A 6 32.54 -26.45 10.68
C LEU A 6 32.00 -25.06 11.01
N PHE A 7 32.81 -24.21 11.66
CA PHE A 7 32.42 -22.83 11.98
C PHE A 7 32.19 -21.96 10.72
N ARG A 8 33.04 -22.11 9.69
CA ARG A 8 32.87 -21.42 8.40
C ARG A 8 31.62 -21.90 7.66
N ALA A 9 31.33 -23.20 7.70
CA ALA A 9 30.13 -23.77 7.11
C ALA A 9 28.86 -23.28 7.82
N SER A 10 28.84 -23.26 9.16
CA SER A 10 27.70 -22.75 9.94
C SER A 10 27.46 -21.26 9.70
N LEU A 11 28.52 -20.46 9.59
CA LEU A 11 28.41 -19.03 9.27
C LEU A 11 27.84 -18.81 7.85
N GLY A 12 28.28 -19.60 6.87
CA GLY A 12 27.75 -19.55 5.52
C GLY A 12 26.26 -19.92 5.43
N VAL A 13 25.85 -20.99 6.14
CA VAL A 13 24.44 -21.38 6.22
C VAL A 13 23.60 -20.28 6.88
N LEU A 14 24.08 -19.71 7.99
CA LEU A 14 23.41 -18.60 8.69
C LEU A 14 23.18 -17.39 7.76
N LEU A 15 24.22 -16.98 7.02
CA LEU A 15 24.15 -15.87 6.06
C LEU A 15 23.12 -16.13 4.96
N VAL A 16 23.11 -17.34 4.39
CA VAL A 16 22.13 -17.71 3.33
C VAL A 16 20.71 -17.71 3.87
N THR A 17 20.48 -18.20 5.10
CA THR A 17 19.15 -18.16 5.72
C THR A 17 18.68 -16.73 6.03
N MET A 18 19.56 -15.81 6.41
CA MET A 18 19.17 -14.42 6.67
C MET A 18 18.78 -13.66 5.40
N CYS A 19 19.37 -13.98 4.24
CA CYS A 19 19.01 -13.35 2.97
C CYS A 19 17.55 -13.60 2.54
N GLN A 20 16.92 -14.69 2.99
CA GLN A 20 15.54 -15.04 2.64
C GLN A 20 14.48 -14.13 3.31
N PHE A 21 14.87 -13.34 4.32
CA PHE A 21 13.96 -12.42 5.01
C PHE A 21 13.92 -11.03 4.37
N VAL A 22 14.76 -10.75 3.36
CA VAL A 22 14.71 -9.49 2.62
C VAL A 22 13.57 -9.56 1.61
N ARG A 23 12.55 -8.73 1.82
CA ARG A 23 11.45 -8.54 0.84
C ARG A 23 11.89 -7.49 -0.17
N ALA A 24 11.64 -7.76 -1.45
CA ALA A 24 11.88 -6.77 -2.50
C ALA A 24 10.99 -5.54 -2.24
N GLU A 25 11.55 -4.35 -2.40
CA GLU A 25 10.76 -3.13 -2.34
C GLU A 25 9.82 -3.08 -3.56
N PRO A 26 8.52 -2.73 -3.38
CA PRO A 26 7.59 -2.56 -4.49
C PRO A 26 8.12 -1.56 -5.53
N MET A 27 7.99 -1.91 -6.81
CA MET A 27 8.43 -1.08 -7.93
C MET A 27 7.35 -0.06 -8.31
N LEU A 28 7.76 1.09 -8.85
CA LEU A 28 6.81 2.11 -9.32
C LEU A 28 6.02 1.58 -10.52
N ASN A 29 4.72 1.37 -10.33
CA ASN A 29 3.79 0.94 -11.37
C ASN A 29 3.26 2.10 -12.20
N GLY A 30 2.93 3.22 -11.55
CA GLY A 30 2.39 4.38 -12.24
C GLY A 30 2.22 5.59 -11.33
N VAL A 31 2.06 6.75 -11.96
CA VAL A 31 1.84 8.05 -11.30
C VAL A 31 0.64 8.74 -11.95
N GLY A 32 -0.17 9.43 -11.15
CA GLY A 32 -1.30 10.23 -11.61
C GLY A 32 -1.43 11.52 -10.80
N VAL A 33 -2.12 12.51 -11.36
CA VAL A 33 -2.38 13.78 -10.70
C VAL A 33 -3.87 13.92 -10.45
N HIS A 34 -4.25 14.23 -9.21
CA HIS A 34 -5.60 14.65 -8.89
C HIS A 34 -5.70 16.17 -8.98
N GLN A 35 -6.61 16.66 -9.81
CA GLN A 35 -6.83 18.08 -10.04
C GLN A 35 -8.30 18.45 -9.79
N GLU A 36 -8.51 19.64 -9.23
CA GLU A 36 -9.83 20.23 -9.07
C GLU A 36 -9.83 21.62 -9.71
N LEU A 37 -10.80 21.89 -10.61
CA LEU A 37 -10.92 23.17 -11.31
C LEU A 37 -9.61 23.62 -11.99
N GLY A 38 -8.85 22.67 -12.55
CA GLY A 38 -7.57 22.93 -13.21
C GLY A 38 -6.39 23.16 -12.26
N ARG A 39 -6.58 23.03 -10.95
CA ARG A 39 -5.51 23.14 -9.94
C ARG A 39 -5.12 21.76 -9.43
N GLU A 40 -3.83 21.48 -9.42
CA GLU A 40 -3.30 20.24 -8.86
C GLU A 40 -3.45 20.23 -7.33
N VAL A 41 -4.05 19.16 -6.81
CA VAL A 41 -4.27 18.98 -5.37
C VAL A 41 -3.21 18.08 -4.79
N PHE A 42 -3.03 16.89 -5.37
CA PHE A 42 -1.98 15.94 -5.01
C PHE A 42 -1.55 15.08 -6.19
N ILE A 43 -0.34 14.56 -6.11
CA ILE A 43 0.22 13.55 -7.03
C ILE A 43 0.17 12.21 -6.32
N GLY A 44 -0.43 11.20 -6.96
CA GLY A 44 -0.49 9.83 -6.46
C GLY A 44 0.46 8.92 -7.23
N ALA A 45 1.23 8.09 -6.53
CA ALA A 45 2.06 7.04 -7.10
C ALA A 45 1.64 5.67 -6.55
N LEU A 46 1.55 4.68 -7.42
CA LEU A 46 1.27 3.30 -7.06
C LEU A 46 2.54 2.46 -7.26
N PHE A 47 2.91 1.72 -6.22
CA PHE A 47 4.00 0.77 -6.23
C PHE A 47 3.46 -0.65 -6.02
N SER A 48 3.99 -1.62 -6.76
CA SER A 48 3.60 -3.04 -6.71
C SER A 48 4.79 -3.95 -6.98
N GLU A 49 4.72 -5.21 -6.54
CA GLU A 49 5.74 -6.22 -6.88
C GLU A 49 5.68 -6.62 -8.36
N SER A 50 4.46 -6.72 -8.94
CA SER A 50 4.25 -6.93 -10.37
C SER A 50 3.77 -5.65 -11.05
N LEU A 51 4.43 -5.24 -12.13
CA LEU A 51 3.97 -4.13 -12.96
C LEU A 51 2.81 -4.57 -13.87
N SER A 52 1.77 -3.75 -13.99
CA SER A 52 0.61 -4.00 -14.84
C SER A 52 -0.14 -2.71 -15.17
N ASN A 53 -0.65 -2.64 -16.39
CA ASN A 53 -1.60 -1.61 -16.83
C ASN A 53 -3.06 -2.07 -16.72
N ASP A 54 -3.32 -3.34 -16.38
CA ASP A 54 -4.65 -3.87 -16.05
C ASP A 54 -4.89 -3.79 -14.53
N PRO A 55 -5.88 -2.98 -14.06
CA PRO A 55 -6.25 -2.91 -12.65
C PRO A 55 -6.69 -4.26 -12.08
N GLY A 56 -7.38 -5.09 -12.88
CA GLY A 56 -7.88 -6.37 -12.42
C GLY A 56 -6.74 -7.32 -12.01
N THR A 57 -5.63 -7.29 -12.76
CA THR A 57 -4.42 -8.06 -12.46
C THR A 57 -3.77 -7.59 -11.17
N LEU A 58 -3.68 -6.28 -10.92
CA LEU A 58 -3.11 -5.76 -9.67
C LEU A 58 -3.94 -6.12 -8.44
N LEU A 59 -5.27 -6.06 -8.55
CA LEU A 59 -6.19 -6.34 -7.43
C LEU A 59 -6.31 -7.84 -7.11
N ARG A 60 -6.26 -8.72 -8.12
CA ARG A 60 -6.33 -10.19 -7.90
C ARG A 60 -5.02 -10.78 -7.40
N ASN A 61 -3.89 -10.17 -7.76
CA ASN A 61 -2.60 -10.58 -7.23
C ASN A 61 -2.51 -10.15 -5.76
N SER A 62 -2.65 -11.10 -4.85
CA SER A 62 -2.45 -10.88 -3.41
C SER A 62 -0.97 -10.59 -3.11
N GLN A 63 -0.52 -9.39 -3.48
CA GLN A 63 0.84 -8.91 -3.39
C GLN A 63 0.91 -7.64 -2.54
N PRO A 64 2.05 -7.35 -1.89
CA PRO A 64 2.31 -6.05 -1.31
C PRO A 64 2.13 -4.93 -2.34
N MET A 65 1.39 -3.91 -1.95
CA MET A 65 1.22 -2.69 -2.73
C MET A 65 1.36 -1.48 -1.83
N ARG A 66 1.89 -0.39 -2.35
CA ARG A 66 2.05 0.87 -1.63
C ARG A 66 1.58 2.00 -2.51
N MET A 67 0.73 2.84 -1.97
CA MET A 67 0.27 4.06 -2.59
C MET A 67 0.85 5.24 -1.82
N GLU A 68 1.42 6.18 -2.55
CA GLU A 68 2.06 7.38 -2.03
C GLU A 68 1.36 8.60 -2.61
N LEU A 69 1.07 9.59 -1.76
CA LEU A 69 0.41 10.83 -2.16
C LEU A 69 1.25 12.00 -1.71
N LYS A 70 1.62 12.87 -2.65
CA LYS A 70 2.31 14.13 -2.37
C LYS A 70 1.35 15.30 -2.56
N ILE A 71 1.12 16.07 -1.50
CA ILE A 71 0.26 17.25 -1.56
C ILE A 71 0.98 18.38 -2.28
N VAL A 72 0.37 18.91 -3.34
CA VAL A 72 0.97 20.00 -4.15
C VAL A 72 0.18 21.30 -4.06
N ALA A 73 -1.08 21.25 -3.60
CA ALA A 73 -1.90 22.43 -3.37
C ALA A 73 -1.20 23.40 -2.39
N PRO A 74 -0.98 24.68 -2.76
CA PRO A 74 -0.35 25.68 -1.89
C PRO A 74 -1.04 25.85 -0.54
N GLU A 75 -2.37 25.78 -0.51
CA GLU A 75 -3.21 25.88 0.68
C GLU A 75 -3.31 24.58 1.48
N GLY A 76 -2.73 23.48 0.98
CA GLY A 76 -2.91 22.13 1.51
C GLY A 76 -4.35 21.62 1.39
N ILE A 77 -4.64 20.53 2.09
CA ILE A 77 -5.96 19.89 2.14
C ILE A 77 -6.34 19.61 3.60
N THR A 78 -7.56 19.98 3.99
CA THR A 78 -8.04 19.67 5.34
C THR A 78 -8.30 18.17 5.47
N ALA A 79 -8.10 17.57 6.65
CA ALA A 79 -8.39 16.15 6.88
C ALA A 79 -9.79 15.76 6.41
N ARG A 80 -10.81 16.54 6.79
CA ARG A 80 -12.20 16.31 6.35
C ARG A 80 -12.36 16.28 4.82
N ARG A 81 -11.67 17.17 4.10
CA ARG A 81 -11.71 17.17 2.63
C ARG A 81 -10.97 15.96 2.06
N PHE A 82 -9.80 15.64 2.60
CA PHE A 82 -9.03 14.47 2.21
C PHE A 82 -9.85 13.18 2.41
N SER A 83 -10.39 12.95 3.61
CA SER A 83 -11.24 11.78 3.89
C SER A 83 -12.45 11.70 2.97
N ARG A 84 -13.10 12.83 2.69
CA ARG A 84 -14.24 12.88 1.77
C ARG A 84 -13.88 12.39 0.36
N LEU A 85 -12.73 12.81 -0.20
CA LEU A 85 -12.27 12.33 -1.51
C LEU A 85 -12.11 10.80 -1.52
N TRP A 86 -11.58 10.22 -0.45
CA TRP A 86 -11.44 8.77 -0.31
C TRP A 86 -12.76 8.05 -0.15
N ILE A 87 -13.68 8.56 0.68
CA ILE A 87 -15.00 7.96 0.90
C ILE A 87 -15.82 7.99 -0.41
N GLU A 88 -15.81 9.11 -1.12
CA GLU A 88 -16.46 9.23 -2.43
C GLU A 88 -15.82 8.26 -3.44
N GLY A 89 -14.48 8.16 -3.47
CA GLY A 89 -13.77 7.20 -4.30
C GLY A 89 -14.14 5.74 -4.00
N LEU A 90 -14.24 5.37 -2.72
CA LEU A 90 -14.67 4.03 -2.31
C LEU A 90 -16.11 3.75 -2.75
N ALA A 91 -17.02 4.71 -2.57
CA ALA A 91 -18.42 4.57 -2.95
C ALA A 91 -18.61 4.41 -4.47
N VAL A 92 -17.77 5.04 -5.29
CA VAL A 92 -17.83 4.92 -6.76
C VAL A 92 -17.25 3.59 -7.25
N ASN A 93 -16.24 3.03 -6.57
CA ASN A 93 -15.51 1.86 -7.03
C ASN A 93 -15.96 0.53 -6.39
N SER A 94 -16.89 0.56 -5.43
CA SER A 94 -17.32 -0.63 -4.66
C SER A 94 -18.80 -0.92 -4.86
N LYS A 95 -19.22 -2.19 -4.70
CA LYS A 95 -20.64 -2.53 -4.64
C LYS A 95 -21.26 -2.03 -3.33
N ALA A 96 -22.56 -1.74 -3.34
CA ALA A 96 -23.28 -1.23 -2.17
C ALA A 96 -23.15 -2.16 -0.94
N ASP A 97 -23.30 -3.47 -1.14
CA ASP A 97 -23.20 -4.46 -0.06
C ASP A 97 -21.79 -4.54 0.53
N GLU A 98 -20.76 -4.41 -0.30
CA GLU A 98 -19.35 -4.37 0.13
C GLU A 98 -19.06 -3.09 0.91
N LEU A 99 -19.59 -1.95 0.46
CA LEU A 99 -19.43 -0.66 1.15
C LEU A 99 -20.10 -0.68 2.53
N MET A 100 -21.31 -1.24 2.63
CA MET A 100 -22.02 -1.40 3.90
C MET A 100 -21.26 -2.30 4.87
N ALA A 101 -20.67 -3.40 4.38
CA ALA A 101 -19.84 -4.28 5.19
C ALA A 101 -18.56 -3.61 5.72
N GLN A 102 -18.13 -2.50 5.11
CA GLN A 102 -16.92 -1.75 5.49
C GLN A 102 -17.23 -0.39 6.15
N ALA A 103 -18.48 -0.16 6.58
CA ALA A 103 -18.90 1.11 7.18
C ALA A 103 -18.06 1.49 8.41
N ASP A 104 -17.86 0.56 9.34
CA ASP A 104 -17.06 0.79 10.54
C ASP A 104 -15.59 1.10 10.20
N ASN A 105 -15.02 0.37 9.24
CA ASN A 105 -13.65 0.61 8.75
C ASN A 105 -13.52 1.97 8.06
N THR A 106 -14.57 2.46 7.41
CA THR A 106 -14.62 3.79 6.80
C THR A 106 -14.57 4.89 7.86
N VAL A 107 -15.29 4.70 8.97
CA VAL A 107 -15.23 5.61 10.13
C VAL A 107 -13.84 5.60 10.77
N LEU A 108 -13.22 4.43 10.90
CA LEU A 108 -11.85 4.33 11.40
C LEU A 108 -10.87 5.09 10.49
N PHE A 109 -10.99 4.89 9.17
CA PHE A 109 -10.15 5.57 8.18
C PHE A 109 -10.31 7.10 8.24
N ASP A 110 -11.54 7.62 8.33
CA ASP A 110 -11.79 9.06 8.45
C ASP A 110 -11.10 9.67 9.69
N ASN A 111 -11.11 8.95 10.80
CA ASN A 111 -10.50 9.39 12.06
C ASN A 111 -8.96 9.32 12.08
N MET A 112 -8.32 8.69 11.09
CA MET A 112 -6.85 8.61 11.01
C MET A 112 -6.22 9.96 10.68
N PHE A 113 -6.90 10.79 9.89
CA PHE A 113 -6.37 12.07 9.45
C PHE A 113 -6.76 13.17 10.42
N LYS A 114 -5.77 13.73 11.12
CA LYS A 114 -5.97 14.83 12.07
C LYS A 114 -5.27 16.08 11.55
N GLY A 115 -6.00 17.20 11.50
CA GLY A 115 -5.46 18.47 11.06
C GLY A 115 -5.47 18.66 9.54
N ARG A 116 -4.61 19.54 9.03
CA ARG A 116 -4.49 19.85 7.61
C ARG A 116 -3.21 19.21 7.07
N LEU A 117 -3.30 18.54 5.92
CA LEU A 117 -2.12 18.14 5.16
C LEU A 117 -1.63 19.36 4.38
N LEU A 118 -0.43 19.83 4.65
CA LEU A 118 0.17 20.99 4.03
C LEU A 118 0.85 20.63 2.71
N LYS A 119 1.24 21.64 1.94
CA LYS A 119 2.05 21.44 0.75
C LYS A 119 3.32 20.65 1.12
N ASP A 120 3.69 19.72 0.25
CA ASP A 120 4.81 18.77 0.40
C ASP A 120 4.62 17.70 1.48
N ASP A 121 3.49 17.66 2.19
CA ASP A 121 3.15 16.51 3.03
C ASP A 121 3.01 15.24 2.18
N HIS A 122 3.40 14.13 2.80
CA HIS A 122 3.45 12.82 2.18
C HIS A 122 2.58 11.81 2.94
N VAL A 123 1.59 11.25 2.26
CA VAL A 123 0.71 10.21 2.79
C VAL A 123 1.07 8.87 2.15
N VAL A 124 1.31 7.86 2.98
CA VAL A 124 1.65 6.50 2.53
C VAL A 124 0.60 5.52 3.00
N ILE A 125 0.00 4.79 2.07
CA ILE A 125 -0.97 3.74 2.32
C ILE A 125 -0.38 2.43 1.80
N ALA A 126 -0.05 1.51 2.70
CA ALA A 126 0.54 0.22 2.34
C ALA A 126 -0.43 -0.94 2.62
N ASN A 127 -0.63 -1.79 1.62
CA ASN A 127 -1.29 -3.08 1.76
C ASN A 127 -0.23 -4.17 1.91
N THR A 128 -0.26 -4.88 3.04
CA THR A 128 0.57 -6.05 3.28
C THR A 128 -0.33 -7.27 3.44
N PRO A 129 -0.67 -7.97 2.34
CA PRO A 129 -1.51 -9.14 2.45
C PRO A 129 -0.80 -10.20 3.29
N VAL A 130 -1.51 -10.69 4.33
CA VAL A 130 -1.08 -11.88 5.07
C VAL A 130 -1.12 -13.04 4.08
N LYS A 131 0.00 -13.77 3.92
CA LYS A 131 0.01 -15.01 3.14
C LYS A 131 -1.03 -15.96 3.76
N VAL A 132 -2.20 -16.08 3.13
CA VAL A 132 -3.14 -17.15 3.45
C VAL A 132 -2.49 -18.42 2.93
N TYR A 133 -1.85 -19.18 3.82
CA TYR A 133 -1.46 -20.55 3.49
C TYR A 133 -2.74 -21.30 3.14
N PRO A 134 -2.82 -21.99 1.99
CA PRO A 134 -3.94 -22.87 1.74
C PRO A 134 -3.97 -23.89 2.88
N SER A 135 -5.02 -23.87 3.69
CA SER A 135 -5.28 -24.94 4.65
C SER A 135 -5.27 -26.22 3.84
N ARG A 136 -4.40 -27.17 4.20
CA ARG A 136 -4.47 -28.52 3.64
C ARG A 136 -5.91 -28.97 3.77
N SER A 137 -6.55 -29.17 2.62
CA SER A 137 -7.85 -29.81 2.49
C SER A 137 -7.75 -31.19 3.13
N THR A 138 -8.05 -31.30 4.41
CA THR A 138 -8.33 -32.58 5.06
C THR A 138 -9.81 -32.87 4.87
N ARG A 139 -10.16 -33.38 3.69
CA ARG A 139 -10.96 -34.60 3.53
C ARG A 139 -11.10 -34.95 2.06
#